data_AF-A0A660YWN2-F1
#
_entry.id   AF-A0A660YWN2-F1
#
_cell.length_a   1.000
_cell.length_b   1.000
_cell.length_c   1.000
_cell.angle_alpha   90.00
_cell.angle_beta   90.00
_cell.angle_gamma   90.00
#
_symmetry.space_group_name_H-M   'P 1'
#
loop_
_entity.id
_entity.type
_entity.pdbx_description
1 polymer ?
#
loop_
_entity_poly.entity_id
_entity_poly.type
_entity_poly.pdbx_seq_one_letter_code
_entity_poly.pdbx_strand_id
1 'polypeptide(L)'
;MYSQDIIKRRIFVVGANGMLGQCTIEFYKSVKNVQLFACSIEENPLFKNVDYLCCNITERDKIKQAVYNFMPDVIINAAAYTNVDLSETERETAWKINVKGVEH
;
A
#
# COMPACT_ATOMS: atom_id res chain seq x y z
N MET A 1 2.53 18.23 -27.36
CA MET A 1 2.91 17.84 -25.98
C MET A 1 1.66 17.95 -25.09
N TYR A 2 0.65 17.10 -25.33
CA TYR A 2 -0.67 17.19 -24.68
C TYR A 2 -1.04 15.95 -23.85
N SER A 3 -0.22 14.90 -23.89
CA SER A 3 -0.61 13.58 -23.35
C SER A 3 -0.42 13.44 -21.83
N GLN A 4 0.47 14.23 -21.21
CA GLN A 4 0.84 14.04 -19.80
C GLN A 4 -0.20 14.59 -18.81
N ASP A 5 -1.17 15.40 -19.29
CA ASP A 5 -2.22 16.01 -18.45
C ASP A 5 -3.56 15.27 -18.49
N ILE A 6 -3.71 14.26 -19.35
CA ILE A 6 -4.97 13.52 -19.53
C ILE A 6 -4.90 12.13 -18.89
N ILE A 7 -3.71 11.50 -18.94
CA ILE A 7 -3.50 10.15 -18.40
C ILE A 7 -2.96 10.28 -16.97
N LYS A 8 -3.72 9.80 -15.99
CA LYS A 8 -3.26 9.73 -14.60
C LYS A 8 -2.34 8.54 -14.41
N ARG A 9 -1.22 8.73 -13.73
CA ARG A 9 -0.38 7.65 -13.21
C ARG A 9 -1.05 7.01 -11.99
N ARG A 10 -1.23 5.70 -12.03
CA ARG A 10 -1.93 4.91 -11.02
C ARG A 10 -0.93 4.35 -10.02
N ILE A 11 -1.01 4.80 -8.77
CA ILE A 11 -0.09 4.41 -7.69
C ILE A 11 -0.89 3.65 -6.64
N PHE A 12 -0.47 2.41 -6.38
CA PHE A 12 -1.04 1.57 -5.32
C PHE A 12 -0.10 1.54 -4.11
N VAL A 13 -0.59 1.93 -2.94
CA VAL A 13 0.19 1.96 -1.69
C VAL A 13 -0.30 0.88 -0.73
N VAL A 14 0.58 -0.05 -0.36
CA VAL A 14 0.31 -1.13 0.61
C VAL A 14 0.91 -0.74 1.96
N GLY A 15 0.20 -0.97 3.06
CA GLY A 15 0.61 -0.49 4.39
C GLY A 15 0.31 1.00 4.59
N ALA A 16 -0.76 1.49 3.99
CA ALA A 16 -1.06 2.92 3.87
C ALA A 16 -1.29 3.65 5.19
N ASN A 17 -1.69 2.94 6.26
CA ASN A 17 -1.86 3.55 7.59
C ASN A 17 -0.56 3.57 8.41
N GLY A 18 0.51 2.91 7.98
CA GLY A 18 1.83 3.07 8.59
C GLY A 18 2.38 4.48 8.38
N MET A 19 3.34 4.92 9.19
CA MET A 19 3.91 6.27 9.09
C MET A 19 4.42 6.60 7.67
N LEU A 20 5.17 5.69 7.06
CA LEU A 20 5.65 5.87 5.69
C LEU A 20 4.51 5.85 4.66
N GLY A 21 3.53 4.97 4.85
CA GLY A 21 2.33 4.90 4.01
C GLY A 21 1.56 6.21 4.00
N GLN A 22 1.29 6.78 5.18
CA GLN A 22 0.57 8.05 5.31
C GLN A 22 1.34 9.20 4.64
N CYS A 23 2.65 9.32 4.89
CA CYS A 23 3.48 10.34 4.26
C CYS A 23 3.50 10.18 2.72
N THR A 24 3.54 8.94 2.23
CA THR A 24 3.50 8.63 0.79
C THR A 24 2.18 9.08 0.17
N ILE A 25 1.06 8.73 0.80
CA ILE A 25 -0.27 9.14 0.36
C ILE A 25 -0.38 10.67 0.32
N GLU A 26 0.02 11.35 1.39
CA GLU A 26 -0.10 12.81 1.45
C GLU A 26 0.80 13.52 0.45
N PHE A 27 2.02 13.01 0.22
CA PHE A 27 2.91 13.49 -0.82
C PHE A 27 2.26 13.38 -2.20
N TYR A 28 1.80 12.18 -2.60
CA TYR A 28 1.26 11.96 -3.94
C TYR A 28 -0.13 12.57 -4.16
N LYS A 29 -0.91 12.85 -3.11
CA LYS A 29 -2.16 13.62 -3.21
C LYS A 29 -1.93 15.03 -3.76
N SER A 30 -0.76 15.61 -3.47
CA SER A 30 -0.39 16.94 -3.97
C SER A 30 0.12 16.94 -5.43
N VAL A 31 0.43 15.75 -5.97
CA VAL A 31 0.99 15.59 -7.32
C VAL A 31 -0.14 15.55 -8.35
N LYS A 32 -0.05 16.41 -9.36
CA LYS A 32 -1.00 16.41 -10.49
C LYS A 32 -0.92 15.10 -11.27
N ASN A 33 -2.04 14.72 -11.88
CA ASN A 33 -2.13 13.56 -12.76
C ASN A 33 -1.75 12.24 -12.06
N VAL A 34 -2.04 12.11 -10.77
CA VAL A 34 -1.93 10.86 -10.03
C VAL A 34 -3.31 10.37 -9.60
N GLN A 35 -3.53 9.06 -9.71
CA GLN A 35 -4.63 8.37 -9.06
C GLN A 35 -4.04 7.44 -8.00
N LEU A 36 -4.48 7.60 -6.75
CA LEU A 36 -4.04 6.79 -5.64
C LEU A 36 -5.08 5.73 -5.30
N PHE A 37 -4.58 4.55 -4.98
CA PHE A 37 -5.32 3.50 -4.30
C PHE A 37 -4.47 3.01 -3.14
N ALA A 38 -5.11 2.74 -2.01
CA ALA A 38 -4.43 2.44 -0.77
C ALA A 38 -4.99 1.17 -0.14
N CYS A 39 -4.14 0.40 0.52
CA CYS A 39 -4.60 -0.67 1.40
C CYS A 39 -3.78 -0.76 2.68
N SER A 40 -4.43 -1.14 3.77
CA SER A 40 -3.80 -1.47 5.05
C SER A 40 -4.69 -2.45 5.82
N ILE A 41 -4.19 -2.99 6.92
CA ILE A 41 -4.88 -4.01 7.73
C ILE A 41 -6.07 -3.45 8.51
N GLU A 42 -6.09 -2.16 8.79
CA GLU A 42 -7.15 -1.51 9.55
C GLU A 42 -8.37 -1.27 8.66
N GLU A 43 -9.57 -1.32 9.25
CA GLU A 43 -10.82 -1.16 8.49
C GLU A 43 -10.96 0.24 7.87
N ASN A 44 -10.46 1.27 8.55
CA ASN A 44 -10.61 2.66 8.15
C ASN A 44 -9.26 3.30 7.79
N PRO A 45 -9.19 4.12 6.73
CA PRO A 45 -7.99 4.88 6.42
C PRO A 45 -7.79 6.05 7.40
N LEU A 46 -6.53 6.37 7.68
CA LEU A 46 -6.15 7.56 8.46
C LEU A 46 -6.04 8.84 7.61
N PHE A 47 -6.46 8.77 6.35
CA PHE A 47 -6.46 9.85 5.37
C PHE A 47 -7.80 9.90 4.63
N LYS A 48 -8.07 11.02 3.94
CA LYS A 48 -9.31 11.26 3.20
C LYS A 48 -9.07 11.36 1.69
N ASN A 49 -10.13 11.16 0.91
CA ASN A 49 -10.19 11.34 -0.54
C ASN A 49 -9.23 10.44 -1.34
N VAL A 50 -9.02 9.21 -0.87
CA VAL A 50 -8.27 8.16 -1.57
C VAL A 50 -9.05 6.87 -1.44
N ASP A 51 -9.17 6.12 -2.54
CA ASP A 51 -9.80 4.81 -2.53
C ASP A 51 -9.02 3.87 -1.62
N TYR A 52 -9.72 3.16 -0.74
CA TYR A 52 -9.12 2.35 0.31
C TYR A 52 -9.69 0.94 0.34
N LEU A 53 -8.82 -0.04 0.56
CA LEU A 53 -9.17 -1.43 0.79
C LEU A 53 -8.55 -1.91 2.10
N CYS A 54 -9.38 -2.45 3.00
CA CYS A 54 -8.89 -3.22 4.15
C CYS A 54 -8.32 -4.56 3.64
N CYS A 55 -7.00 -4.72 3.72
CA CYS A 55 -6.29 -5.90 3.23
C CYS A 55 -4.99 -6.12 3.99
N ASN A 56 -4.68 -7.39 4.27
CA ASN A 56 -3.39 -7.77 4.80
C ASN A 56 -2.46 -8.19 3.65
N ILE A 57 -1.19 -7.76 3.69
CA ILE A 57 -0.19 -8.11 2.65
C ILE A 57 0.04 -9.62 2.56
N THR A 58 -0.23 -10.37 3.63
CA THR A 58 -0.11 -11.83 3.65
C THR A 58 -1.26 -12.55 2.91
N GLU A 59 -2.33 -11.82 2.54
CA GLU A 59 -3.48 -12.35 1.79
C GLU A 59 -3.26 -12.17 0.28
N ARG A 60 -2.39 -13.02 -0.29
CA ARG A 60 -1.96 -12.98 -1.69
C ARG A 60 -3.10 -12.75 -2.69
N ASP A 61 -4.19 -13.52 -2.58
CA ASP A 61 -5.28 -13.44 -3.55
C ASP A 61 -6.01 -12.09 -3.51
N LYS A 62 -6.15 -11.48 -2.33
CA LYS A 62 -6.75 -10.15 -2.20
C LYS A 62 -5.84 -9.07 -2.79
N ILE A 63 -4.54 -9.13 -2.52
CA ILE A 63 -3.56 -8.22 -3.13
C ILE A 63 -3.56 -8.38 -4.66
N LYS A 64 -3.61 -9.61 -5.15
CA LYS A 64 -3.65 -9.90 -6.59
C LYS A 64 -4.91 -9.34 -7.24
N GLN A 65 -6.08 -9.51 -6.61
CA GLN A 65 -7.34 -8.93 -7.07
C GLN A 65 -7.30 -7.40 -7.04
N ALA A 66 -6.76 -6.80 -5.98
CA ALA A 66 -6.54 -5.36 -5.87
C ALA A 66 -5.68 -4.83 -7.04
N VAL A 67 -4.57 -5.51 -7.35
CA VAL A 67 -3.70 -5.17 -8.47
C VAL A 67 -4.43 -5.29 -9.82
N TYR A 68 -5.19 -6.37 -10.05
CA TYR A 68 -5.92 -6.51 -11.32
C TYR A 68 -7.04 -5.50 -11.50
N ASN A 69 -7.79 -5.21 -10.44
CA ASN A 69 -8.88 -4.24 -10.50
C ASN A 69 -8.35 -2.81 -10.64
N PHE A 70 -7.26 -2.50 -9.94
CA PHE A 70 -6.69 -1.16 -9.94
C PHE A 70 -5.65 -0.93 -11.03
N MET A 71 -5.10 -1.96 -11.69
CA MET A 71 -4.09 -1.83 -12.75
C MET A 71 -3.02 -0.74 -12.48
N PRO A 72 -2.27 -0.83 -11.37
CA PRO A 72 -1.28 0.19 -11.01
C PRO A 72 -0.12 0.25 -12.00
N ASP A 73 0.39 1.45 -12.28
CA ASP A 73 1.69 1.65 -12.92
C ASP A 73 2.84 1.42 -11.93
N VAL A 74 2.59 1.75 -10.66
CA VAL A 74 3.57 1.69 -9.57
C VAL A 74 2.90 1.13 -8.32
N ILE A 75 3.59 0.20 -7.65
CA ILE A 75 3.22 -0.30 -6.33
C ILE A 75 4.27 0.16 -5.33
N ILE A 76 3.84 0.80 -4.25
CA ILE A 76 4.69 1.20 -3.12
C ILE A 76 4.29 0.33 -1.93
N ASN A 77 5.17 -0.61 -1.57
CA ASN A 77 4.96 -1.44 -0.40
C ASN A 77 5.62 -0.81 0.83
N ALA A 78 4.79 -0.26 1.71
CA ALA A 78 5.16 0.26 3.02
C ALA A 78 4.64 -0.63 4.18
N ALA A 79 4.08 -1.81 3.88
CA ALA A 79 3.63 -2.74 4.91
C ALA A 79 4.81 -3.55 5.44
N ALA A 80 5.04 -3.43 6.74
CA ALA A 80 6.03 -4.22 7.45
C ALA A 80 5.63 -4.34 8.93
N TYR A 81 6.06 -5.44 9.55
CA TYR A 81 6.14 -5.57 10.99
C TYR A 81 7.44 -4.89 11.47
N THR A 82 7.31 -3.73 12.10
CA THR A 82 8.43 -2.81 12.37
C THR A 82 8.83 -2.71 13.84
N ASN A 83 8.08 -3.34 14.75
CA ASN A 83 8.45 -3.38 16.17
C ASN A 83 9.60 -4.39 16.35
N VAL A 84 10.82 -3.88 16.63
CA VAL A 84 12.04 -4.70 16.73
C VAL A 84 11.94 -5.69 17.88
N ASP A 85 11.55 -5.24 19.07
CA ASP A 85 11.45 -6.10 20.25
C ASP A 85 10.46 -7.25 20.04
N LEU A 86 9.30 -6.94 19.44
CA LEU A 86 8.33 -7.98 19.10
C LEU A 86 8.78 -8.85 17.92
N SER A 87 9.62 -8.36 17.02
CA SER A 87 10.14 -9.18 15.92
C SER A 87 11.06 -10.30 16.43
N GLU A 88 11.74 -10.08 17.55
CA GLU A 88 12.61 -11.07 18.20
C GLU A 88 11.81 -12.19 18.86
N THR A 89 10.63 -11.89 19.40
CA THR A 89 9.77 -12.87 20.08
C THR A 89 8.75 -13.50 19.13
N GLU A 90 8.15 -12.71 18.23
CA GLU A 90 7.14 -13.09 17.23
C GLU A 90 7.76 -13.35 15.85
N ARG A 91 8.86 -14.12 15.82
CA ARG A 91 9.68 -14.33 14.60
C ARG A 91 8.89 -14.85 13.41
N GLU A 92 7.94 -15.77 13.65
CA GLU A 92 7.10 -16.32 12.58
C GLU A 92 6.20 -15.25 11.96
N THR A 93 5.60 -14.38 12.78
CA THR A 93 4.77 -13.25 12.31
C THR A 93 5.62 -12.26 11.53
N ALA A 94 6.78 -11.86 12.07
CA ALA A 94 7.71 -10.97 11.38
C ALA A 94 8.16 -11.55 10.04
N TRP A 95 8.49 -12.84 9.98
CA TRP A 95 8.88 -13.52 8.74
C TRP A 95 7.72 -13.60 7.74
N LYS A 96 6.52 -13.94 8.22
CA LYS A 96 5.33 -14.04 7.38
C LYS A 96 5.00 -12.70 6.71
N ILE A 97 5.10 -11.59 7.44
CA ILE A 97 4.79 -10.25 6.92
C ILE A 97 5.94 -9.71 6.07
N ASN A 98 7.17 -9.66 6.61
CA ASN A 98 8.28 -8.93 6.00
C ASN A 98 8.97 -9.73 4.87
N VAL A 99 8.89 -11.06 4.91
CA VAL A 99 9.51 -11.92 3.88
C VAL A 99 8.45 -12.50 2.98
N LYS A 100 7.54 -13.32 3.54
CA LYS A 100 6.55 -14.05 2.72
C LYS A 100 5.50 -13.14 2.08
N GLY A 101 5.11 -12.05 2.75
CA GLY A 101 4.21 -11.05 2.18
C GLY A 101 4.80 -10.30 0.98
N VAL A 102 6.12 -10.21 0.87
CA VAL A 102 6.80 -9.57 -0.27
C VAL A 102 7.07 -10.57 -1.40
N GLU A 103 7.36 -11.81 -1.05
CA GLU A 103 7.74 -12.87 -2.00
C GLU A 103 6.56 -13.39 -2.84
N HIS A 104 5.33 -13.36 -2.32
CA HIS A 104 4.19 -14.07 -2.88
C HIS A 104 3.04 -13.13 -3.26
#